data_AF-A0A0B2UQH3-F1
#
_entry.id   AF-A0A0B2UQH3-F1
#
_cell.length_a   1.000
_cell.length_b   1.000
_cell.length_c   1.000
_cell.angle_alpha   90.00
_cell.angle_beta   90.00
_cell.angle_gamma   90.00
#
_symmetry.space_group_name_H-M   'P 1'
#
loop_
_entity.id
_entity.type
_entity.pdbx_description
1 polymer ?
#
loop_
_entity_poly.entity_id
_entity_poly.type
_entity_poly.pdbx_seq_one_letter_code
_entity_poly.pdbx_strand_id
1 'polypeptide(L)'
;LGELNAIAPIISNFFLASYALINYSCFDASFADSPGFRPGFKYYNMWVSLAGALLCISVMFIISWSTALLTFFFFAVIFLYILHRKPDVNWGSSTQAHSYKNALQAMIKLANTEEHVKNYRPQLLVLTGNPA
;
A
#
# COMPACT_ATOMS: atom_id res chain seq x y z
N LEU A 1 36.16 8.81 -21.35
CA LEU A 1 34.76 9.30 -21.31
C LEU A 1 33.88 8.09 -21.07
N GLY A 2 33.34 7.97 -19.84
CA GLY A 2 32.57 6.80 -19.40
C GLY A 2 33.26 6.09 -18.25
N GLU A 3 33.35 6.74 -17.09
CA GLU A 3 33.65 6.02 -15.84
C GLU A 3 32.46 5.10 -15.55
N LEU A 4 32.51 3.88 -16.07
CA LEU A 4 31.52 2.84 -15.82
C LEU A 4 31.24 2.69 -14.32
N ASN A 5 32.28 2.87 -13.50
CA ASN A 5 32.23 2.82 -12.05
C ASN A 5 31.43 3.97 -11.41
N ALA A 6 31.29 5.13 -12.07
CA ALA A 6 30.47 6.23 -11.58
C ALA A 6 28.98 6.04 -11.90
N ILE A 7 28.67 5.36 -13.01
CA ILE A 7 27.29 5.13 -13.46
C ILE A 7 26.69 3.88 -12.79
N ALA A 8 27.50 2.85 -12.56
CA ALA A 8 27.10 1.58 -11.96
C ALA A 8 26.26 1.73 -10.66
N PRO A 9 26.69 2.49 -9.63
CA PRO A 9 25.93 2.62 -8.39
C PRO A 9 24.59 3.34 -8.58
N ILE A 10 24.48 4.25 -9.54
CA ILE A 10 23.24 4.95 -9.86
C ILE A 10 22.21 3.95 -10.42
N ILE A 11 22.61 3.19 -11.43
CA ILE A 11 21.74 2.18 -12.07
C ILE A 11 21.34 1.11 -11.06
N SER A 12 22.29 0.59 -10.28
CA SER A 12 22.02 -0.40 -9.24
C SER A 12 21.01 0.10 -8.21
N ASN A 13 21.10 1.36 -7.78
CA ASN A 13 20.14 1.92 -6.83
C ASN A 13 18.74 2.08 -7.41
N PHE A 14 18.60 2.44 -8.69
CA PHE A 14 17.28 2.47 -9.34
C PHE A 14 16.64 1.08 -9.46
N PHE A 15 17.43 0.05 -9.81
CA PHE A 15 16.92 -1.33 -9.85
C PHE A 15 16.57 -1.86 -8.46
N LEU A 16 17.39 -1.56 -7.46
CA LEU A 16 17.05 -1.94 -6.08
C LEU A 16 15.78 -1.23 -5.59
N ALA A 17 15.58 0.02 -5.96
CA ALA A 17 14.37 0.75 -5.62
C ALA A 17 13.12 0.14 -6.27
N SER A 18 13.19 -0.24 -7.55
CA SER A 18 12.06 -0.92 -8.21
C SER A 18 11.77 -2.29 -7.60
N TYR A 19 12.80 -3.07 -7.25
CA TYR A 19 12.63 -4.33 -6.53
C TYR A 19 12.05 -4.14 -5.13
N ALA A 20 12.48 -3.11 -4.40
CA ALA A 20 11.91 -2.77 -3.10
C ALA A 20 10.42 -2.42 -3.21
N LEU A 21 10.04 -1.61 -4.20
CA LEU A 21 8.66 -1.19 -4.44
C LEU A 21 7.77 -2.37 -4.85
N ILE A 22 8.25 -3.25 -5.73
CA ILE A 22 7.49 -4.44 -6.15
C ILE A 22 7.25 -5.34 -4.94
N ASN A 23 8.31 -5.66 -4.19
CA ASN A 23 8.20 -6.49 -2.99
C ASN A 23 7.28 -5.89 -1.93
N TYR A 24 7.38 -4.57 -1.70
CA TYR A 24 6.48 -3.86 -0.79
C TYR A 24 5.03 -3.86 -1.30
N SER A 25 4.79 -3.66 -2.60
CA SER A 25 3.44 -3.64 -3.18
C SER A 25 2.74 -5.00 -3.06
N CYS A 26 3.47 -6.10 -3.25
CA CYS A 26 2.95 -7.45 -3.03
C CYS A 26 2.58 -7.67 -1.55
N PHE A 27 3.43 -7.18 -0.64
CA PHE A 27 3.15 -7.24 0.80
C PHE A 27 1.91 -6.41 1.16
N ASP A 28 1.83 -5.13 0.74
CA ASP A 28 0.70 -4.23 0.99
C ASP A 28 -0.61 -4.83 0.45
N ALA A 29 -0.61 -5.31 -0.80
CA ALA A 29 -1.79 -5.91 -1.42
C ALA A 29 -2.26 -7.18 -0.68
N SER A 30 -1.32 -8.00 -0.17
CA SER A 30 -1.65 -9.18 0.64
C SER A 30 -2.15 -8.81 2.02
N PHE A 31 -1.55 -7.81 2.65
CA PHE A 31 -1.94 -7.34 3.99
C PHE A 31 -3.31 -6.65 3.97
N ALA A 32 -3.62 -5.95 2.88
CA ALA A 32 -4.92 -5.34 2.61
C ALA A 32 -6.05 -6.34 2.34
N ASP A 33 -5.73 -7.63 2.13
CA ASP A 33 -6.65 -8.62 1.53
C ASP A 33 -7.37 -8.04 0.30
N SER A 34 -6.60 -7.39 -0.59
CA SER A 34 -7.18 -6.77 -1.78
C SER A 34 -7.89 -7.83 -2.63
N PRO A 35 -9.18 -7.66 -3.00
CA PRO A 35 -9.97 -8.71 -3.66
C PRO A 35 -9.35 -9.25 -4.96
N GLY A 36 -8.61 -8.39 -5.68
CA GLY A 36 -7.92 -8.73 -6.93
C GLY A 36 -6.57 -9.41 -6.76
N PHE A 37 -5.99 -9.41 -5.56
CA PHE A 37 -4.66 -9.97 -5.31
C PHE A 37 -4.77 -11.39 -4.72
N ARG A 38 -4.70 -12.41 -5.59
CA ARG A 38 -4.76 -13.84 -5.23
C ARG A 38 -3.51 -14.58 -5.72
N PRO A 39 -2.39 -14.52 -4.98
CA PRO A 39 -1.16 -15.20 -5.38
C PRO A 39 -1.37 -16.72 -5.36
N GLY A 40 -1.38 -17.36 -6.53
CA GLY A 40 -1.53 -18.81 -6.68
C GLY A 40 -0.21 -19.60 -6.57
N PHE A 41 0.92 -18.91 -6.35
CA PHE A 41 2.24 -19.53 -6.31
C PHE A 41 2.51 -20.20 -4.96
N LYS A 42 2.90 -21.47 -4.98
CA LYS A 42 3.05 -22.32 -3.78
C LYS A 42 4.03 -21.78 -2.73
N TYR A 43 5.12 -21.14 -3.16
CA TYR A 43 6.15 -20.61 -2.26
C TYR A 43 6.03 -19.11 -2.00
N TYR A 44 4.91 -18.51 -2.38
CA TYR A 44 4.64 -17.11 -2.06
C TYR A 44 4.35 -16.94 -0.56
N ASN A 45 5.03 -16.00 0.08
CA ASN A 45 4.76 -15.61 1.46
C ASN A 45 4.88 -14.08 1.59
N MET A 46 3.88 -13.44 2.21
CA MET A 46 3.87 -11.98 2.39
C MET A 46 5.09 -11.50 3.19
N TRP A 47 5.50 -12.25 4.21
CA TRP A 47 6.61 -11.87 5.09
C TRP A 47 7.97 -11.95 4.39
N VAL A 48 8.10 -12.87 3.43
CA VAL A 48 9.29 -12.97 2.58
C VAL A 48 9.38 -11.76 1.64
N SER A 49 8.23 -11.30 1.11
CA SER A 49 8.20 -10.07 0.30
C SER A 49 8.57 -8.85 1.14
N LEU A 50 8.08 -8.74 2.39
CA LEU A 50 8.47 -7.66 3.30
C LEU A 50 9.98 -7.70 3.61
N ALA A 51 10.52 -8.88 3.92
CA ALA A 51 11.95 -9.05 4.17
C ALA A 51 12.79 -8.68 2.94
N GLY A 52 12.34 -9.06 1.74
CA GLY A 52 12.97 -8.67 0.47
C GLY A 52 12.99 -7.16 0.26
N ALA A 53 11.88 -6.47 0.53
CA ALA A 53 11.81 -5.00 0.45
C ALA A 53 12.80 -4.33 1.42
N LEU A 54 12.84 -4.77 2.68
CA LEU A 54 13.75 -4.24 3.70
C LEU A 54 15.22 -4.50 3.35
N LEU A 55 15.53 -5.68 2.80
CA LEU A 55 16.88 -6.02 2.33
C LEU A 55 17.29 -5.13 1.16
N CYS A 56 16.41 -4.90 0.18
CA CYS A 56 16.69 -3.98 -0.93
C CYS A 56 16.99 -2.56 -0.42
N ILE A 57 16.17 -2.04 0.50
CA ILE A 57 16.40 -0.71 1.09
C ILE A 57 17.73 -0.67 1.85
N SER A 58 18.03 -1.70 2.64
CA SER A 58 19.28 -1.78 3.40
C SER A 58 20.51 -1.75 2.47
N VAL A 59 20.47 -2.53 1.38
CA VAL A 59 21.56 -2.56 0.40
C VAL A 59 21.71 -1.22 -0.34
N MET A 60 20.61 -0.52 -0.64
CA MET A 60 20.69 0.84 -1.22
C MET A 60 21.48 1.80 -0.33
N PHE A 61 21.24 1.79 0.98
CA PHE A 61 21.97 2.62 1.93
C PHE A 61 23.45 2.21 2.05
N ILE A 62 23.76 0.91 1.96
CA ILE A 62 25.14 0.40 1.99
C ILE A 62 25.92 0.84 0.74
N ILE A 63 25.31 0.82 -0.44
CA ILE A 63 25.97 1.22 -1.70
C ILE A 63 26.28 2.71 -1.69
N SER A 64 25.28 3.56 -1.44
CA SER A 64 25.45 5.01 -1.40
C SER A 64 24.26 5.68 -0.74
N TRP A 65 24.47 6.21 0.47
CA TRP A 65 23.45 6.91 1.24
C TRP A 65 22.92 8.17 0.53
N SER A 66 23.79 8.90 -0.18
CA SER A 66 23.41 10.15 -0.87
C SER A 66 22.43 9.89 -2.03
N THR A 67 22.74 8.91 -2.87
CA THR A 67 21.88 8.53 -4.01
C THR A 67 20.61 7.80 -3.55
N ALA A 68 20.66 7.06 -2.44
CA ALA A 68 19.47 6.48 -1.82
C ALA A 68 18.48 7.56 -1.38
N LEU A 69 18.94 8.59 -0.65
CA LEU A 69 18.09 9.72 -0.22
C LEU A 69 17.49 10.46 -1.42
N LEU A 70 18.29 10.70 -2.46
CA LEU A 70 17.82 11.34 -3.69
C LEU A 70 16.71 10.52 -4.36
N THR A 71 16.88 9.20 -4.43
CA THR A 71 15.90 8.28 -5.00
C THR A 71 14.59 8.31 -4.20
N PHE A 72 14.67 8.22 -2.88
CA PHE A 72 13.50 8.34 -1.99
C PHE A 72 12.79 9.68 -2.14
N PHE A 73 13.54 10.78 -2.27
CA PHE A 73 12.97 12.10 -2.50
C PHE A 73 12.18 12.16 -3.82
N PHE A 74 12.74 11.67 -4.93
CA PHE A 74 12.02 11.62 -6.20
C PHE A 74 10.75 10.76 -6.12
N PHE A 75 10.81 9.59 -5.47
CA PHE A 75 9.62 8.76 -5.25
C PHE A 75 8.58 9.47 -4.40
N ALA A 76 8.97 10.15 -3.33
CA ALA A 76 8.06 10.92 -2.48
C ALA A 76 7.38 12.06 -3.26
N VAL A 77 8.12 12.80 -4.09
CA VAL A 77 7.56 13.87 -4.93
C VAL A 77 6.55 13.30 -5.93
N ILE A 78 6.88 12.21 -6.61
CA ILE A 78 5.96 11.57 -7.57
C ILE A 78 4.72 11.05 -6.84
N PHE A 79 4.90 10.40 -5.70
CA PHE A 79 3.79 9.88 -4.89
C PHE A 79 2.85 11.01 -4.42
N LEU A 80 3.41 12.10 -3.87
CA LEU A 80 2.63 13.26 -3.45
C LEU A 80 1.92 13.93 -4.62
N TYR A 81 2.58 14.03 -5.77
CA TYR A 81 1.98 14.58 -6.99
C TYR A 81 0.77 13.76 -7.44
N ILE A 82 0.88 12.42 -7.46
CA ILE A 82 -0.23 11.53 -7.81
C ILE A 82 -1.36 11.66 -6.78
N LEU A 83 -1.02 11.70 -5.49
CA LEU A 83 -1.99 11.83 -4.41
C LEU A 83 -2.77 13.16 -4.48
N HIS A 84 -2.10 14.24 -4.87
CA HIS A 84 -2.73 15.55 -5.01
C HIS A 84 -3.61 15.64 -6.26
N ARG A 85 -3.15 15.08 -7.39
CA ARG A 85 -3.89 15.15 -8.66
C ARG A 85 -5.18 14.32 -8.64
N LYS A 86 -5.28 13.29 -7.79
CA LYS A 86 -6.43 12.36 -7.67
C LYS A 86 -7.08 12.08 -9.03
N PRO A 87 -6.34 11.52 -10.00
CA PRO A 87 -6.89 11.30 -11.33
C PRO A 87 -8.09 10.36 -11.23
N ASP A 88 -9.20 10.69 -11.91
CA ASP A 88 -10.45 9.92 -11.95
C ASP A 88 -10.26 8.61 -12.74
N VAL A 89 -9.53 7.67 -12.13
CA VAL A 89 -9.20 6.40 -12.75
C VAL A 89 -9.29 5.29 -11.72
N ASN A 90 -10.13 4.32 -12.01
CA ASN A 90 -10.48 3.19 -11.13
C ASN A 90 -9.44 2.07 -11.19
N TRP A 91 -8.19 2.36 -10.83
CA TRP A 91 -7.11 1.35 -10.82
C TRP A 91 -7.26 0.28 -9.72
N GLY A 92 -8.28 0.38 -8.85
CA GLY A 92 -8.42 -0.47 -7.67
C GLY A 92 -7.37 -0.10 -6.62
N SER A 93 -7.67 0.86 -5.74
CA SER A 93 -6.72 1.32 -4.72
C SER A 93 -6.68 0.38 -3.51
N SER A 94 -5.48 0.06 -3.00
CA SER A 94 -5.34 -0.68 -1.74
C SER A 94 -5.99 0.06 -0.57
N THR A 95 -6.04 1.40 -0.60
CA THR A 95 -6.71 2.21 0.42
C THR A 95 -8.23 2.00 0.46
N GLN A 96 -8.86 1.81 -0.70
CA GLN A 96 -10.28 1.49 -0.80
C GLN A 96 -10.55 0.06 -0.28
N ALA A 97 -9.66 -0.89 -0.61
CA ALA A 97 -9.74 -2.26 -0.08
C ALA A 97 -9.63 -2.29 1.45
N HIS A 98 -8.67 -1.57 2.03
CA HIS A 98 -8.54 -1.42 3.48
C HIS A 98 -9.78 -0.79 4.12
N SER A 99 -10.32 0.28 3.52
CA SER A 99 -11.53 0.94 4.04
C SER A 99 -12.73 0.00 4.05
N TYR A 100 -12.90 -0.79 2.99
CA TYR A 100 -13.95 -1.80 2.89
C TYR A 100 -13.76 -2.92 3.92
N LYS A 101 -12.55 -3.48 4.04
CA LYS A 101 -12.22 -4.52 5.02
C LYS A 101 -12.48 -4.04 6.45
N ASN A 102 -12.06 -2.81 6.77
CA ASN A 102 -12.29 -2.20 8.08
C ASN A 102 -13.78 -1.99 8.36
N ALA A 103 -14.55 -1.49 7.39
CA ALA A 103 -15.99 -1.32 7.52
C ALA A 103 -16.69 -2.67 7.75
N LEU A 104 -16.33 -3.70 6.98
CA LEU A 104 -16.88 -5.04 7.12
C LEU A 104 -16.55 -5.65 8.50
N GLN A 105 -15.30 -5.56 8.94
CA GLN A 105 -14.90 -6.02 10.28
C GLN A 105 -15.63 -5.27 11.40
N ALA A 106 -15.82 -3.96 11.24
CA ALA A 106 -16.58 -3.15 12.18
C ALA A 106 -18.07 -3.57 12.22
N MET A 107 -18.68 -3.83 11.07
CA MET A 107 -20.06 -4.33 10.98
C MET A 107 -20.22 -5.71 11.62
N ILE A 108 -19.29 -6.64 11.39
CA ILE A 108 -19.30 -7.97 12.03
C ILE A 108 -19.15 -7.83 13.56
N LYS A 109 -18.24 -6.95 14.01
CA LYS A 109 -18.07 -6.68 15.43
C LYS A 109 -19.33 -6.08 16.05
N LEU A 110 -20.02 -5.19 15.33
CA LEU A 110 -21.27 -4.60 15.78
C LEU A 110 -22.39 -5.65 15.86
N ALA A 111 -22.47 -6.56 14.89
CA ALA A 111 -23.45 -7.65 14.89
C ALA A 111 -23.28 -8.61 16.08
N ASN A 112 -22.05 -8.81 16.55
CA ASN A 112 -21.76 -9.65 17.72
C ASN A 112 -21.76 -8.87 19.05
N THR A 113 -22.05 -7.56 19.04
CA THR A 113 -22.10 -6.77 20.26
C THR A 113 -23.49 -6.92 20.89
N GLU A 114 -23.54 -7.38 22.15
CA GLU A 114 -24.80 -7.49 22.88
C GLU A 114 -25.46 -6.12 23.09
N GLU A 115 -26.76 -6.04 22.80
CA GLU A 115 -27.55 -4.84 23.04
C GLU A 115 -27.77 -4.66 24.54
N HIS A 116 -27.24 -3.57 25.10
CA HIS A 116 -27.53 -3.18 26.48
C HIS A 116 -28.55 -2.06 26.50
N VAL A 117 -29.55 -2.17 27.38
CA VAL A 117 -30.60 -1.17 27.63
C VAL A 117 -30.09 0.27 27.85
N LYS A 118 -28.85 0.47 28.31
CA LYS A 118 -28.21 1.79 28.54
C LYS A 118 -27.51 2.35 27.29
N ASN A 119 -27.28 1.53 26.28
CA ASN A 119 -26.59 1.87 25.04
C ASN A 119 -27.57 1.92 23.86
N TYR A 120 -28.76 2.47 24.06
CA TYR A 120 -29.72 2.65 22.98
C TYR A 120 -29.16 3.59 21.90
N ARG A 121 -29.12 3.12 20.64
CA ARG A 121 -28.64 3.87 19.47
C ARG A 121 -29.75 3.89 18.41
N PRO A 122 -30.57 4.95 18.33
CA PRO A 122 -31.68 4.98 17.38
C PRO A 122 -31.14 5.03 15.94
N GLN A 123 -31.60 4.09 15.10
CA GLN A 123 -31.34 4.09 13.67
C GLN A 123 -32.57 4.65 12.96
N LEU A 124 -32.47 5.89 12.49
CA LEU A 124 -33.57 6.61 11.85
C LEU A 124 -33.65 6.23 10.37
N LEU A 125 -34.76 5.63 9.96
CA LEU A 125 -35.11 5.44 8.55
C LEU A 125 -36.00 6.61 8.11
N VAL A 126 -35.44 7.53 7.31
CA VAL A 126 -36.17 8.68 6.79
C VAL A 126 -36.78 8.32 5.43
N LEU A 127 -38.11 8.34 5.34
CA LEU A 127 -38.85 8.04 4.12
C LEU A 127 -39.11 9.34 3.33
N THR A 128 -38.09 9.85 2.63
CA THR A 128 -38.15 11.16 1.94
C THR A 128 -38.76 11.12 0.53
N GLY A 129 -39.18 9.94 0.03
CA GLY A 129 -39.59 9.81 -1.37
C GLY A 129 -38.39 9.93 -2.31
N ASN A 130 -38.40 10.89 -3.25
CA ASN A 130 -37.25 11.15 -4.14
C ASN A 130 -36.28 12.16 -3.47
N PRO A 131 -35.03 11.76 -3.15
CA PRO A 131 -34.04 12.62 -2.49
C PRO A 131 -33.23 13.51 -3.47
N ALA A 132 -33.51 13.46 -4.78
CA ALA A 132 -32.84 14.26 -5.80
C ALA A 132 -33.14 15.77 -5.67
#